data_AF-A0A920JQH2-F1
#
_entry.id   AF-A0A920JQH2-F1
#
_cell.length_a   1.000
_cell.length_b   1.000
_cell.length_c   1.000
_cell.angle_alpha   90.00
_cell.angle_beta   90.00
_cell.angle_gamma   90.00
#
_symmetry.space_group_name_H-M   'P 1'
#
loop_
_entity.id
_entity.type
_entity.pdbx_description
1 polymer ?
#
loop_
_entity_poly.entity_id
_entity_poly.type
_entity_poly.pdbx_seq_one_letter_code
_entity_poly.pdbx_strand_id
1 'polypeptide(L)' 'MQDVKGEGVVGEQPYINPGDQYQYTSGTVIETSLGTMKGSYQMIDDADNYFEAEIPEFVLSVPRVIH' A
#
# COMPACT_ATOMS: atom_id res chain seq x y z
N MET A 1 -15.32 -7.71 3.02
CA MET A 1 -14.28 -6.68 2.86
C MET A 1 -13.36 -6.82 4.05
N GLN A 2 -12.06 -6.96 3.81
CA GLN A 2 -11.07 -7.06 4.87
C GLN A 2 -10.33 -5.72 4.94
N ASP A 3 -10.33 -5.12 6.12
CA ASP A 3 -9.64 -3.87 6.38
C ASP A 3 -8.38 -4.15 7.19
N VAL A 4 -7.25 -3.62 6.72
CA VAL A 4 -5.97 -3.69 7.43
C VAL A 4 -5.56 -2.26 7.76
N LYS A 5 -5.32 -2.01 9.04
CA LYS A 5 -4.80 -0.74 9.56
C LYS A 5 -3.65 -1.05 10.50
N GLY A 6 -2.57 -0.29 10.38
CA GLY A 6 -1.37 -0.46 11.19
C GLY A 6 -0.46 0.74 11.04
N GLU A 7 0.50 0.87 11.97
CA GLU A 7 1.50 1.91 11.92
C GLU A 7 2.61 1.55 10.91
N GLY A 8 2.90 2.49 10.01
CA GLY A 8 3.95 2.32 9.02
C GLY A 8 3.68 1.22 7.98
N VAL A 9 4.76 0.82 7.30
CA VAL A 9 4.78 -0.24 6.28
C VAL A 9 5.91 -1.19 6.62
N VAL A 10 5.65 -2.50 6.62
CA VAL A 10 6.64 -3.56 6.97
C VAL A 10 7.39 -3.33 8.30
N GLY A 11 6.81 -2.59 9.24
CA GLY A 11 7.42 -2.23 10.53
C GLY A 11 8.26 -0.94 10.52
N GLU A 12 8.26 -0.21 9.41
CA GLU A 12 9.01 1.04 9.23
C GLU A 12 8.08 2.24 8.98
N GLN A 13 8.52 3.42 9.41
CA GLN A 13 7.91 4.71 9.08
C GLN A 13 8.95 5.53 8.30
N PRO A 14 9.07 5.32 6.98
CA PRO A 14 10.12 5.95 6.19
C PRO A 14 9.88 7.44 6.04
N TYR A 15 10.95 8.23 6.22
CA TYR A 15 10.98 9.63 5.84
C TYR A 15 11.51 9.75 4.41
N ILE A 16 10.74 10.38 3.52
CA ILE A 16 11.02 10.44 2.08
C ILE A 16 11.29 11.89 1.69
N ASN A 17 12.55 12.21 1.36
CA ASN A 17 12.90 13.56 0.91
C ASN A 17 12.31 13.84 -0.49
N PRO A 18 12.20 15.12 -0.88
CA PRO A 18 11.87 15.48 -2.26
C PRO A 18 12.81 14.83 -3.28
N GLY A 19 12.25 13.99 -4.16
CA GLY A 19 12.99 13.28 -5.21
C GLY A 19 13.44 11.86 -4.82
N ASP A 20 13.39 11.51 -3.53
CA ASP A 20 13.65 10.15 -3.07
C ASP A 20 12.45 9.24 -3.32
N GLN A 21 12.71 7.92 -3.34
CA GLN A 21 11.69 6.90 -3.50
C GLN A 21 11.89 5.82 -2.44
N TYR A 22 10.79 5.36 -1.87
CA TYR A 22 10.76 4.20 -0.97
C TYR A 22 9.92 3.10 -1.60
N GLN A 23 10.47 1.89 -1.69
CA GLN A 23 9.81 0.73 -2.25
C GLN A 23 9.89 -0.44 -1.28
N TYR A 24 8.76 -1.10 -1.05
CA TYR A 24 8.67 -2.28 -0.22
C TYR A 24 7.77 -3.34 -0.88
N THR A 25 7.80 -4.56 -0.36
CA THR A 25 6.92 -5.65 -0.80
C THR A 25 6.26 -6.27 0.42
N SER A 26 4.94 -6.45 0.34
CA SER A 26 4.13 -7.13 1.35
C SER A 26 3.24 -8.18 0.66
N GLY A 27 2.54 -8.99 1.43
CA GLY A 27 1.65 -10.03 0.93
C GLY A 27 0.33 -10.06 1.69
N THR A 28 -0.73 -10.49 1.01
CA THR A 28 -2.02 -10.81 1.60
C THR A 28 -2.54 -12.12 1.03
N VAL A 29 -3.36 -12.83 1.79
CA VAL A 29 -4.05 -14.05 1.34
C VAL A 29 -5.49 -13.69 1.01
N ILE A 30 -5.92 -14.00 -0.21
CA ILE A 30 -7.32 -13.88 -0.63
C ILE A 30 -7.88 -15.26 -0.94
N GLU A 31 -9.13 -15.52 -0.58
CA GLU A 31 -9.79 -16.81 -0.82
C GLU A 31 -10.21 -17.00 -2.29
N THR A 32 -10.28 -15.90 -3.05
CA THR A 32 -10.72 -15.88 -4.46
C THR A 32 -9.54 -15.79 -5.42
N SER A 33 -9.72 -16.28 -6.65
CA SER A 33 -8.71 -16.17 -7.72
C SER A 33 -8.59 -14.76 -8.33
N LEU A 34 -9.53 -13.88 -7.97
CA LEU A 34 -9.60 -12.48 -8.37
C LEU A 34 -10.07 -11.65 -7.17
N GLY A 35 -9.38 -10.54 -6.90
CA GLY A 35 -9.77 -9.55 -5.89
C GLY A 35 -9.24 -8.16 -6.24
N THR A 36 -9.59 -7.17 -5.44
CA THR A 36 -9.05 -5.80 -5.55
C THR A 36 -8.51 -5.32 -4.22
N MET A 37 -7.55 -4.39 -4.28
CA MET A 37 -7.00 -3.69 -3.14
C MET A 37 -7.06 -2.18 -3.37
N LYS A 38 -7.36 -1.43 -2.32
CA LYS A 38 -7.33 0.03 -2.28
C LYS A 38 -7.03 0.50 -0.86
N GLY A 39 -6.57 1.73 -0.68
CA GLY A 39 -6.32 2.28 0.64
C GLY A 39 -5.75 3.69 0.60
N SER A 40 -5.22 4.14 1.72
CA SER A 40 -4.42 5.36 1.82
C SER A 40 -3.34 5.18 2.88
N TYR A 41 -2.25 5.94 2.74
CA TYR A 41 -1.30 6.16 3.83
C TYR A 41 -1.60 7.48 4.50
N GLN A 42 -1.57 7.50 5.82
CA GLN A 42 -1.48 8.75 6.57
C GLN A 42 0.00 9.16 6.62
N MET A 43 0.29 10.36 6.13
CA MET A 43 1.62 10.94 6.06
C MET A 43 1.68 12.19 6.93
N ILE A 44 2.89 12.56 7.33
CA ILE A 44 3.20 13.80 8.05
C ILE A 44 4.24 14.56 7.22
N ASP A 45 4.01 15.84 6.96
CA ASP A 45 5.00 16.71 6.30
C ASP A 45 6.00 17.32 7.30
N ASP A 46 6.99 18.04 6.80
CA ASP A 46 8.03 18.69 7.63
C ASP A 46 7.50 19.78 8.57
N ALA A 47 6.26 20.20 8.38
CA ALA A 47 5.57 21.18 9.21
C ALA A 47 4.53 20.53 10.15
N ASP A 48 4.66 19.21 10.39
CA ASP A 48 3.79 18.40 11.24
C ASP A 48 2.31 18.37 10.78
N ASN A 49 2.04 18.67 9.50
CA ASN A 49 0.70 18.56 8.95
C ASN A 49 0.44 17.14 8.45
N TYR A 50 -0.73 16.62 8.80
CA TYR A 50 -1.18 15.31 8.32
C TYR A 50 -1.83 15.44 6.95
N PHE A 51 -1.50 14.52 6.05
CA PHE A 51 -2.18 14.36 4.77
C PHE A 51 -2.34 12.89 4.40
N GLU A 52 -3.28 12.60 3.50
CA GLU A 52 -3.48 11.24 2.98
C GLU A 52 -2.84 11.10 1.59
N ALA A 53 -2.04 10.04 1.43
CA ALA A 53 -1.58 9.59 0.12
C ALA A 53 -2.46 8.41 -0.32
N GLU A 54 -3.34 8.64 -1.30
CA GLU A 54 -4.24 7.61 -1.81
C GLU A 54 -3.48 6.50 -2.54
N ILE A 55 -3.90 5.26 -2.30
CA ILE A 55 -3.51 4.07 -3.05
C ILE A 55 -4.67 3.73 -3.98
N PRO A 56 -4.55 4.01 -5.30
CA PRO A 56 -5.60 3.70 -6.26
C PRO A 56 -5.96 2.22 -6.25
N GLU A 57 -7.21 1.92 -6.60
CA GLU A 57 -7.66 0.52 -6.66
C GLU A 57 -6.89 -0.27 -7.73
N PHE A 58 -6.36 -1.42 -7.35
CA PHE A 58 -5.66 -2.34 -8.25
C PHE A 58 -6.11 -3.79 -8.06
N VAL A 59 -5.92 -4.60 -9.10
CA VAL A 59 -6.41 -5.98 -9.16
C VAL A 59 -5.35 -6.96 -8.67
N LEU A 60 -5.76 -7.84 -7.76
CA LEU A 60 -5.03 -9.06 -7.43
C LEU A 60 -5.59 -10.19 -8.27
N SER A 61 -4.75 -10.80 -9.11
CA SER A 61 -5.14 -11.94 -9.93
C SER A 61 -4.04 -13.00 -9.93
N VAL A 62 -4.46 -14.26 -9.97
CA VAL A 62 -3.52 -15.36 -10.23
C VAL A 62 -3.07 -15.24 -11.68
N PRO A 63 -1.75 -15.26 -11.98
CA PRO A 63 -1.27 -15.19 -13.35
C PRO A 63 -1.89 -16.31 -14.18
N ARG A 64 -2.73 -15.98 -15.16
CA ARG A 64 -3.08 -16.92 -16.21
C ARG A 64 -1.87 -17.01 -17.13
N VAL A 65 -1.04 -18.03 -16.94
CA VAL A 65 -0.02 -18.39 -17.93
C VAL A 65 -0.79 -18.95 -19.13
N ILE A 66 -1.02 -18.11 -20.13
CA ILE A 66 -1.51 -18.57 -21.44
C ILE A 66 -0.27 -19.09 -22.17
N HIS A 67 -0.24 -20.39 -22.43
CA HIS A 67 0.82 -21.08 -23.18
C HIS A 67 0.59 -20.93 -24.68
#